data_AF-A0A3N5EB23-F1
#
_entry.id   AF-A0A3N5EB23-F1
#
_cell.length_a   1.000
_cell.length_b   1.000
_cell.length_c   1.000
_cell.angle_alpha   90.00
_cell.angle_beta   90.00
_cell.angle_gamma   90.00
#
_symmetry.space_group_name_H-M   'P 1'
#
loop_
_entity.id
_entity.type
_entity.pdbx_description
1 polymer ?
#
loop_
_entity_poly.entity_id
_entity_poly.type
_entity_poly.pdbx_seq_one_letter_code
_entity_poly.pdbx_strand_id
1 'polypeptide(L)'
;MILSDRDIRAELAAGRIVIEPFDPDAVQPSSVDLHLDRSFRVFRNTRYPFIDVREEQPDLTELVTVDGDEPFILHPGEFVLGSTFERVALPDDLVARLEGKSSLGRLGLLIHSTAGYVDPGWDGNLTLELSNV
;
A
#
# COMPACT_ATOMS: atom_id res chain seq x y z
N MET A 1 21.25 2.79 -4.14
CA MET A 1 21.14 2.39 -5.55
C MET A 1 19.70 1.99 -5.79
N ILE A 2 19.11 2.33 -6.94
CA ILE A 2 17.75 1.89 -7.31
C ILE A 2 17.90 0.74 -8.30
N LEU A 3 17.15 -0.35 -8.11
CA LEU A 3 17.19 -1.51 -9.02
C LEU A 3 16.52 -1.17 -10.34
N SER A 4 17.16 -1.54 -11.45
CA SER A 4 16.53 -1.50 -12.77
C SER A 4 15.51 -2.62 -12.95
N ASP A 5 14.65 -2.53 -13.95
CA ASP A 5 13.74 -3.61 -14.36
C ASP A 5 14.43 -4.98 -14.50
N ARG A 6 15.61 -5.01 -15.11
CA ARG A 6 16.42 -6.22 -15.28
C ARG A 6 16.87 -6.78 -13.94
N ASP A 7 17.32 -5.92 -13.04
CA ASP A 7 17.82 -6.34 -11.73
C ASP A 7 16.65 -6.76 -10.82
N ILE A 8 15.51 -6.07 -10.87
CA ILE A 8 14.25 -6.48 -10.21
C ILE A 8 13.84 -7.88 -10.67
N ARG A 9 13.82 -8.13 -11.98
CA ARG A 9 13.50 -9.46 -12.54
C ARG A 9 14.49 -10.52 -12.07
N ALA A 10 15.77 -10.20 -11.95
CA ALA A 10 16.78 -11.13 -11.44
C ALA A 10 16.55 -11.47 -9.96
N GLU A 11 16.25 -10.48 -9.12
CA GLU A 11 15.96 -10.68 -7.69
C GLU A 11 14.66 -11.49 -7.46
N LEU A 12 13.62 -11.24 -8.28
CA LEU A 12 12.39 -12.02 -8.30
C LEU A 12 12.64 -13.48 -8.73
N ALA A 13 13.40 -13.69 -9.82
CA ALA A 13 13.74 -15.03 -10.31
C ALA A 13 14.62 -15.81 -9.31
N ALA A 14 15.46 -15.11 -8.54
CA ALA A 14 16.26 -15.68 -7.46
C ALA A 14 15.44 -15.96 -6.18
N GLY A 15 14.19 -15.52 -6.12
CA GLY A 15 13.32 -15.66 -4.94
C GLY A 15 13.74 -14.78 -3.76
N ARG A 16 14.58 -13.76 -4.00
CA ARG A 16 15.03 -12.83 -2.96
C ARG A 16 13.99 -11.76 -2.69
N ILE A 17 13.40 -11.23 -3.75
CA ILE A 17 12.17 -10.44 -3.68
C ILE A 17 11.01 -11.38 -3.99
N VAL A 18 9.94 -11.31 -3.21
CA VAL A 18 8.70 -12.05 -3.43
C VAL A 18 7.57 -11.05 -3.61
N ILE A 19 6.76 -11.23 -4.65
CA ILE A 19 5.51 -10.51 -4.89
C ILE A 19 4.48 -11.57 -5.24
N GLU A 20 3.43 -11.73 -4.44
CA GLU A 20 2.47 -12.83 -4.60
C GLU A 20 1.03 -12.32 -4.51
N PRO A 21 0.22 -12.46 -5.58
CA PRO A 21 0.57 -13.00 -6.90
C PRO A 21 1.49 -12.06 -7.71
N PHE A 22 2.35 -12.63 -8.57
CA PHE A 22 3.22 -11.86 -9.46
C PHE A 22 2.69 -11.83 -10.89
N ASP A 23 2.58 -10.62 -11.45
CA ASP A 23 2.38 -10.40 -12.88
C ASP A 23 3.67 -9.85 -13.52
N PRO A 24 4.32 -10.59 -14.44
CA PRO A 24 5.52 -10.13 -15.15
C PRO A 24 5.36 -8.83 -15.94
N ASP A 25 4.12 -8.48 -16.32
CA ASP A 25 3.78 -7.27 -17.06
C ASP A 25 3.65 -6.04 -16.14
N ALA A 26 3.58 -6.24 -14.83
CA ALA A 26 3.57 -5.16 -13.84
C ALA A 26 4.95 -4.52 -13.62
N VAL A 27 6.03 -5.14 -14.12
CA VAL A 27 7.39 -4.60 -13.97
C VAL A 27 7.59 -3.38 -14.87
N GLN A 28 7.96 -2.27 -14.25
CA GLN A 28 8.28 -0.98 -14.85
C GLN A 28 9.81 -0.78 -14.90
N PRO A 29 10.34 0.27 -15.56
CA PRO A 29 11.79 0.48 -15.74
C PRO A 29 12.63 0.43 -14.46
N SER A 30 12.05 0.74 -13.30
CA SER A 30 12.72 0.71 -11.99
C SER A 30 11.74 0.49 -10.83
N SER A 31 10.61 -0.16 -11.07
CA SER A 31 9.57 -0.42 -10.07
C SER A 31 8.70 -1.60 -10.48
N VAL A 32 7.79 -2.02 -9.60
CA VAL A 32 6.74 -2.99 -9.93
C VAL A 32 5.42 -2.35 -9.52
N ASP A 33 4.45 -2.34 -10.43
CA ASP A 33 3.10 -1.92 -10.10
C ASP A 33 2.46 -2.94 -9.15
N LEU A 34 1.79 -2.44 -8.11
CA LEU A 34 1.00 -3.23 -7.17
C LEU A 34 -0.48 -2.86 -7.28
N HIS A 35 -1.35 -3.75 -6.80
CA HIS A 35 -2.79 -3.59 -6.89
C HIS A 35 -3.39 -3.32 -5.50
N LEU A 36 -4.56 -2.68 -5.50
CA LEU A 36 -5.32 -2.37 -4.29
C LEU A 36 -6.18 -3.57 -3.89
N ASP A 37 -6.10 -3.99 -2.62
CA ASP A 37 -7.00 -4.99 -2.06
C ASP A 37 -8.42 -4.41 -1.84
N ARG A 38 -9.38 -5.31 -1.59
CA ARG A 38 -10.79 -4.98 -1.38
C ARG A 38 -11.13 -4.58 0.05
N SER A 39 -10.14 -4.61 0.95
CA SER A 39 -10.29 -4.38 2.38
C SER A 39 -9.77 -3.00 2.79
N PHE A 40 -10.61 -2.24 3.47
CA PHE A 40 -10.31 -0.87 3.92
C PHE A 40 -10.59 -0.71 5.40
N ARG A 41 -9.81 0.12 6.09
CA ARG A 41 -10.15 0.63 7.41
C ARG A 41 -10.59 2.08 7.32
N VAL A 42 -11.81 2.34 7.76
CA VAL A 42 -12.40 3.69 7.80
C VAL A 42 -12.43 4.21 9.23
N PHE A 43 -12.17 5.51 9.41
CA PHE A 43 -12.12 6.13 10.74
C PHE A 43 -13.52 6.47 11.25
N ARG A 44 -13.81 6.09 12.50
CA ARG A 44 -15.07 6.42 13.20
C ARG A 44 -14.85 7.60 14.16
N ASN A 45 -14.71 8.79 13.58
CA ASN A 45 -14.43 10.05 14.29
C ASN A 45 -15.50 10.47 15.33
N THR A 46 -16.68 9.83 15.35
CA THR A 46 -17.72 10.06 16.36
C THR A 46 -17.51 9.28 17.65
N ARG A 47 -16.62 8.28 17.67
CA ARG A 47 -16.39 7.41 18.84
C ARG A 47 -15.38 7.98 19.82
N TYR A 48 -14.43 8.78 19.34
CA TYR A 48 -13.40 9.42 20.15
C TYR A 48 -13.32 10.91 19.85
N PRO A 49 -13.11 11.77 20.86
CA PRO A 49 -12.95 13.21 20.63
C PRO A 49 -11.60 13.59 20.02
N PHE A 50 -10.59 12.71 20.11
CA PHE A 50 -9.25 12.90 19.56
C PHE A 50 -8.53 11.54 19.42
N ILE A 51 -7.38 11.56 18.75
CA ILE A 51 -6.44 10.43 18.68
C ILE A 51 -5.34 10.65 19.73
N ASP A 52 -5.14 9.69 20.63
CA ASP A 52 -4.02 9.67 21.58
C ASP A 52 -3.11 8.50 21.26
N VAL A 53 -1.94 8.80 20.70
CA VAL A 53 -0.95 7.78 20.29
C VAL A 53 -0.35 6.99 21.46
N ARG A 54 -0.66 7.36 22.70
CA ARG A 54 -0.18 6.68 23.92
C ARG A 54 -1.17 5.67 24.47
N GLU A 55 -2.42 5.71 24.00
CA GLU A 55 -3.51 4.88 24.50
C GLU A 55 -4.05 3.98 23.37
N GLU A 56 -4.50 2.79 23.72
CA GLU A 56 -5.17 1.93 22.74
C GLU A 56 -6.58 2.46 22.42
N GLN A 57 -6.89 2.56 21.13
CA GLN A 57 -8.20 2.99 20.64
C GLN A 57 -8.74 1.95 19.64
N PRO A 58 -9.11 0.74 20.10
CA PRO A 58 -9.44 -0.39 19.21
C PRO A 58 -10.64 -0.12 18.29
N ASP A 59 -11.54 0.78 18.70
CA ASP A 59 -12.73 1.18 17.95
C ASP A 59 -12.51 2.38 17.01
N LEU A 60 -11.26 2.87 16.89
CA LEU A 60 -10.93 4.05 16.07
C LEU A 60 -11.23 3.82 14.59
N THR A 61 -11.01 2.59 14.13
CA THR A 61 -11.30 2.19 12.76
C THR A 61 -12.23 0.99 12.71
N GLU A 62 -12.91 0.85 11.59
CA GLU A 62 -13.71 -0.32 11.29
C GLU A 62 -13.25 -0.93 9.96
N LEU A 63 -13.34 -2.25 9.81
CA LEU A 63 -13.04 -2.93 8.56
C LEU A 63 -14.26 -2.88 7.63
N VAL A 64 -14.05 -2.44 6.40
CA VAL A 64 -15.02 -2.44 5.31
C VAL A 64 -14.42 -3.26 4.17
N THR A 65 -15.17 -4.26 3.69
CA THR A 65 -14.81 -5.04 2.50
C THR A 65 -15.78 -4.71 1.39
N VAL A 66 -15.26 -4.45 0.19
CA VAL A 66 -16.07 -4.15 -0.98
C VAL A 66 -16.42 -5.44 -1.73
N ASP A 67 -17.71 -5.69 -1.94
CA ASP A 67 -18.22 -6.89 -2.59
C ASP A 67 -18.33 -6.75 -4.13
N GLY A 68 -18.20 -7.87 -4.85
CA GLY A 68 -18.50 -7.96 -6.29
C GLY A 68 -17.65 -7.04 -7.17
N ASP A 69 -18.31 -6.18 -7.95
CA ASP A 69 -17.65 -5.20 -8.83
C ASP A 69 -17.93 -3.76 -8.38
N GLU A 70 -18.37 -3.57 -7.14
CA GLU A 70 -18.61 -2.23 -6.60
C GLU A 70 -17.28 -1.51 -6.33
N PRO A 71 -17.21 -0.18 -6.55
CA PRO A 71 -16.05 0.61 -6.18
C PRO A 71 -16.10 1.05 -4.71
N PHE A 72 -14.93 1.21 -4.09
CA PHE A 72 -14.80 2.02 -2.87
C PHE A 72 -14.84 3.50 -3.24
N ILE A 73 -15.75 4.27 -2.65
CA ILE A 73 -15.88 5.70 -2.90
C ILE A 73 -15.07 6.50 -1.86
N LEU A 74 -13.92 7.03 -2.28
CA LEU A 74 -13.11 7.94 -1.46
C LEU A 74 -13.49 9.40 -1.72
N HIS A 75 -14.27 9.99 -0.82
CA HIS A 75 -14.69 11.39 -0.93
C HIS A 75 -13.53 12.37 -0.72
N PRO A 76 -13.60 13.60 -1.26
CA PRO A 76 -12.59 14.64 -1.02
C PRO A 76 -12.41 14.93 0.48
N GLY A 77 -11.15 15.01 0.92
CA GLY A 77 -10.78 15.25 2.31
C GLY A 77 -10.83 14.03 3.23
N GLU A 78 -11.29 12.87 2.76
CA GLU A 78 -11.33 11.64 3.54
C GLU A 78 -9.97 10.93 3.56
N PHE A 79 -9.71 10.23 4.67
CA PHE A 79 -8.52 9.41 4.89
C PHE A 79 -8.94 7.99 5.29
N VAL A 80 -8.41 7.00 4.58
CA VAL A 80 -8.67 5.57 4.87
C VAL A 80 -7.38 4.76 4.78
N LEU A 81 -7.32 3.63 5.47
CA LEU A 81 -6.25 2.66 5.27
C LEU A 81 -6.72 1.61 4.27
N GLY A 82 -5.89 1.32 3.27
CA GLY A 82 -6.02 0.18 2.39
C GLY A 82 -4.87 -0.80 2.57
N SER A 83 -4.83 -1.80 1.71
CA SER A 83 -3.73 -2.76 1.64
C SER A 83 -3.40 -3.05 0.19
N THR A 84 -2.15 -3.41 -0.10
CA THR A 84 -1.82 -4.06 -1.37
C THR A 84 -2.52 -5.41 -1.45
N PHE A 85 -2.95 -5.77 -2.66
CA PHE A 85 -3.48 -7.10 -2.96
C PHE A 85 -2.36 -8.14 -2.88
N GLU A 86 -1.17 -7.79 -3.37
CA GLU A 86 0.00 -8.63 -3.31
C GLU A 86 0.61 -8.64 -1.92
N ARG A 87 1.03 -9.83 -1.49
CA ARG A 87 2.02 -10.01 -0.44
C ARG A 87 3.40 -9.67 -1.01
N VAL A 88 4.17 -8.87 -0.28
CA VAL A 88 5.54 -8.51 -0.63
C VAL A 88 6.49 -9.03 0.43
N ALA A 89 7.58 -9.70 0.03
CA ALA A 89 8.68 -10.03 0.92
C ALA A 89 10.02 -9.53 0.38
N LEU A 90 10.85 -9.00 1.26
CA LEU A 90 12.17 -8.42 0.96
C LEU A 90 13.28 -9.17 1.68
N PRO A 91 14.49 -9.26 1.10
CA PRO A 91 15.66 -9.78 1.80
C PRO A 91 16.20 -8.73 2.80
N ASP A 92 17.13 -9.15 3.67
CA ASP A 92 17.66 -8.32 4.76
C ASP A 92 18.58 -7.18 4.31
N ASP A 93 18.91 -7.10 3.02
CA ASP A 93 19.83 -6.12 2.43
C ASP A 93 19.17 -5.19 1.40
N LEU A 94 17.84 -5.26 1.24
CA LEU A 94 17.07 -4.36 0.37
C LEU A 94 15.97 -3.65 1.15
N VAL A 95 15.67 -2.44 0.70
CA VAL A 95 14.54 -1.63 1.16
C VAL A 95 13.67 -1.32 -0.04
N ALA A 96 12.37 -1.23 0.15
CA ALA A 96 11.46 -0.77 -0.89
C ALA A 96 10.82 0.57 -0.52
N ARG A 97 10.28 1.24 -1.53
CA ARG A 97 9.47 2.44 -1.37
C ARG A 97 8.17 2.28 -2.13
N LEU A 98 7.06 2.54 -1.47
CA LEU A 98 5.78 2.79 -2.13
C LEU A 98 5.82 4.19 -2.72
N GLU A 99 5.38 4.31 -3.98
CA GLU A 99 5.29 5.57 -4.70
C GLU A 99 4.01 5.57 -5.53
N GLY A 100 3.33 6.71 -5.57
CA GLY A 100 2.10 6.85 -6.34
C GLY A 100 2.35 6.84 -7.86
N LYS A 101 1.41 6.29 -8.63
CA LYS A 101 1.43 6.43 -10.08
C LYS A 101 1.15 7.87 -10.48
N SER A 102 1.93 8.41 -11.40
CA SER A 102 1.76 9.79 -11.89
C SER A 102 0.35 10.05 -12.46
N SER A 103 -0.28 9.04 -13.06
CA SER A 103 -1.68 9.14 -13.52
C SER A 103 -2.67 9.40 -12.40
N LEU A 104 -2.49 8.77 -11.23
CA LEU A 104 -3.36 8.90 -10.07
C LEU A 104 -3.04 10.18 -9.27
N GLY A 105 -1.76 10.52 -9.15
CA GLY A 105 -1.34 11.75 -8.48
C GLY A 105 -1.89 13.02 -9.16
N ARG A 106 -2.05 13.00 -10.50
CA ARG A 106 -2.70 14.11 -11.24
C ARG A 106 -4.21 14.24 -10.99
N LEU A 107 -4.83 13.25 -10.35
CA LEU A 107 -6.25 13.26 -9.97
C LEU A 107 -6.47 13.60 -8.48
N GLY A 108 -5.41 13.92 -7.74
CA GLY A 108 -5.50 14.22 -6.30
C GLY A 108 -5.48 12.98 -5.39
N LEU A 109 -5.19 11.79 -5.92
CA LEU A 109 -5.07 10.58 -5.08
C LEU A 109 -3.65 10.47 -4.50
N LEU A 110 -3.58 10.47 -3.17
CA LEU A 110 -2.39 10.12 -2.40
C LEU A 110 -2.51 8.66 -1.93
N ILE A 111 -1.44 7.89 -2.05
CA ILE A 111 -1.42 6.45 -1.68
C ILE A 111 -0.60 6.13 -0.43
N HIS A 112 0.24 7.08 -0.02
CA HIS A 112 0.93 7.11 1.26
C HIS A 112 1.12 8.58 1.64
N SER A 113 0.98 8.92 2.92
CA SER A 113 1.21 10.28 3.43
C SER A 113 2.41 10.32 4.38
N THR A 114 2.67 9.21 5.09
CA THR A 114 3.65 9.18 6.19
C THR A 114 4.61 7.99 6.12
N ALA A 115 4.14 6.79 5.73
CA ALA A 115 4.95 5.57 5.77
C ALA A 115 5.03 4.86 4.41
N GLY A 116 5.80 5.43 3.48
CA GLY A 116 6.10 4.78 2.19
C GLY A 116 7.32 3.86 2.20
N TYR A 117 8.05 3.76 3.32
CA TYR A 117 9.31 3.00 3.42
C TYR A 117 9.03 1.58 3.89
N VAL A 118 9.62 0.59 3.20
CA VAL A 118 9.48 -0.83 3.53
C VAL A 118 10.84 -1.36 3.97
N ASP A 119 10.90 -1.85 5.20
CA ASP A 119 12.12 -2.31 5.84
C ASP A 119 12.67 -3.62 5.23
N PRO A 120 13.98 -3.88 5.35
CA PRO A 120 14.55 -5.17 5.00
C PRO A 120 13.97 -6.29 5.85
N GLY A 121 13.78 -7.47 5.26
CA GLY A 121 13.15 -8.61 5.93
C GLY A 121 11.63 -8.48 6.11
N TRP A 122 11.00 -7.42 5.59
CA TRP A 122 9.54 -7.31 5.55
C TRP A 122 8.92 -8.52 4.84
N ASP A 123 7.78 -8.99 5.34
CA ASP A 123 6.99 -10.06 4.73
C ASP A 123 5.50 -9.87 5.04
N GLY A 124 4.72 -9.43 4.06
CA GLY A 124 3.28 -9.20 4.20
C GLY A 124 2.71 -8.26 3.16
N ASN A 125 1.40 -8.01 3.24
CA ASN A 125 0.75 -6.98 2.44
C ASN A 125 1.08 -5.59 2.98
N LEU A 126 1.38 -4.65 2.08
CA LEU A 126 1.77 -3.29 2.45
C LEU A 126 0.51 -2.47 2.76
N THR A 127 0.54 -1.73 3.87
CA THR A 127 -0.55 -0.81 4.22
C THR A 127 -0.47 0.43 3.34
N LEU A 128 -1.62 0.87 2.82
CA LEU A 128 -1.75 2.08 2.01
C LEU A 128 -2.50 3.14 2.82
N GLU A 129 -2.04 4.39 2.75
CA GLU A 129 -2.69 5.53 3.40
C GLU A 129 -3.33 6.40 2.31
N LEU A 130 -4.63 6.17 2.06
CA LEU A 130 -5.32 6.71 0.90
C LEU A 130 -6.03 8.03 1.25
N SER A 131 -5.77 9.07 0.47
CA SER A 131 -6.42 10.39 0.60
C SER A 131 -6.79 10.96 -0.75
N ASN A 132 -7.91 11.68 -0.81
CA ASN A 132 -8.36 12.45 -1.98
C ASN A 132 -8.28 13.95 -1.66
N VAL A 133 -7.38 14.69 -2.30
CA VAL A 133 -7.10 16.13 -2.01
C VAL A 133 -7.71 17.10 -3.03
#